data_AF-A0A445BNM8-F1
#
_entry.id   AF-A0A445BNM8-F1
#
_cell.length_a   1.000
_cell.length_b   1.000
_cell.length_c   1.000
_cell.angle_alpha   90.00
_cell.angle_beta   90.00
_cell.angle_gamma   90.00
#
_symmetry.space_group_name_H-M   'P 1'
#
loop_
_entity.id
_entity.type
_entity.pdbx_description
1 polymer ?
#
loop_
_entity_poly.entity_id
_entity_poly.type
_entity_poly.pdbx_seq_one_letter_code
_entity_poly.pdbx_strand_id
1 'polypeptide(L)'
;MERFDDDDDDYYSSKKRRKDLSTKQIKEGVMRREREREREWEKLEKKRGQGQSSDQDGFGIVAPIEVKMRAKNSGIGFSDAREVPPPPLPVLQQQNKSTVGVVQPAASRTKERLWSKQSRLKKKKEEEVYVTAEELLASKQEQNLEVVQKVYDMRGPQVRVYTNLSDLNAEEKAKEEDVPMPELQHNVGLIVGLAEADIQEIDRDLRRERETALSLKKEKENLESEAAFQKRQLDNMEEIMSVLDEVAEESTSGTLTLDFLARCFTDLHERYADSYKLCNLSCIACSYALPLFIREFQGWDPLRNPSHGLELVSTWKTVFDAVNWEQLMLRFIVPKLQLVLQEFEVNPASQKLDQFFWVIKWASVIPIHIMVDMMEKFFFTKWLQVLHHWLCSNPNFEEVMKWYNGWKELIPEELLANESIQFQINRGLDMMSQAVDGMEVVQPGLKENISYLRVREQRQFEAQQKAASYAQQQAAAALGGANADGVHDLSLKEIIEAHGLLFKIKPGRMHNGHQIYGFGNVSIIMDSLHQKVYAQHEETWSLKSLQGLLELHNKSLGKRH
;
A
#
# COMPACT_ATOMS: atom_id res chain seq x y z
N MET A 1 37.26 64.01 -30.47
CA MET A 1 36.95 62.85 -31.32
C MET A 1 37.51 61.66 -30.57
N GLU A 2 36.73 61.10 -29.64
CA GLU A 2 37.25 60.06 -28.73
C GLU A 2 36.11 59.25 -28.10
N ARG A 3 36.38 57.96 -27.93
CA ARG A 3 35.67 56.90 -27.18
C ARG A 3 34.41 56.29 -27.81
N PHE A 4 34.64 55.24 -28.59
CA PHE A 4 33.88 54.00 -28.58
C PHE A 4 34.89 52.86 -28.79
N ASP A 5 34.67 51.70 -28.14
CA ASP A 5 35.32 50.38 -28.31
C ASP A 5 35.96 49.75 -27.05
N ASP A 6 35.22 49.58 -25.94
CA ASP A 6 35.66 48.75 -24.79
C ASP A 6 34.59 47.79 -24.21
N ASP A 7 33.34 47.77 -24.69
CA ASP A 7 32.24 47.02 -24.03
C ASP A 7 32.01 45.57 -24.55
N ASP A 8 32.60 45.15 -25.68
CA ASP A 8 32.32 43.81 -26.25
C ASP A 8 33.19 42.67 -25.68
N ASP A 9 34.35 42.99 -25.08
CA ASP A 9 35.29 41.97 -24.59
C ASP A 9 34.83 41.33 -23.26
N ASP A 10 34.08 42.07 -22.44
CA ASP A 10 33.67 41.62 -21.09
C ASP A 10 32.51 40.60 -21.13
N TYR A 11 31.68 40.67 -22.18
CA TYR A 11 30.57 39.74 -22.40
C TYR A 11 31.05 38.32 -22.80
N TYR A 12 32.09 38.23 -23.64
CA TYR A 12 32.66 36.95 -24.07
C TYR A 12 33.44 36.25 -22.95
N SER A 13 34.16 37.01 -22.13
CA SER A 13 34.90 36.49 -20.98
C SER A 13 33.98 35.87 -19.91
N SER A 14 32.82 36.50 -19.67
CA SER A 14 31.82 36.02 -18.70
C SER A 14 31.11 34.72 -19.12
N LYS A 15 30.79 34.56 -20.41
CA LYS A 15 30.22 33.30 -20.94
C LYS A 15 31.22 32.14 -20.89
N LYS A 16 32.50 32.40 -21.18
CA LYS A 16 33.57 31.40 -21.10
C LYS A 16 33.77 30.91 -19.66
N ARG A 17 33.82 31.84 -18.69
CA ARG A 17 33.90 31.51 -17.25
C ARG A 17 32.72 30.68 -16.76
N ARG A 18 31.50 30.98 -17.20
CA ARG A 18 30.30 30.18 -16.84
C ARG A 18 30.33 28.77 -17.41
N LYS A 19 30.84 28.60 -18.64
CA LYS A 19 30.98 27.29 -19.29
C LYS A 19 32.07 26.44 -18.62
N ASP A 20 33.17 27.07 -18.19
CA ASP A 20 34.26 26.43 -17.47
C ASP A 20 33.84 26.02 -16.04
N LEU A 21 33.02 26.82 -15.35
CA LEU A 21 32.45 26.43 -14.05
C LEU A 21 31.47 25.25 -14.18
N SER A 22 30.60 25.26 -15.18
CA SER A 22 29.63 24.19 -15.41
C SER A 22 30.31 22.86 -15.74
N THR A 23 31.33 22.87 -16.60
CA THR A 23 32.11 21.67 -16.92
C THR A 23 32.90 21.15 -15.72
N LYS A 24 33.38 22.03 -14.83
CA LYS A 24 34.05 21.65 -13.57
C LYS A 24 33.09 21.01 -12.57
N GLN A 25 31.87 21.53 -12.43
CA GLN A 25 30.82 20.95 -11.59
C GLN A 25 30.35 19.57 -12.10
N ILE A 26 30.24 19.40 -13.42
CA ILE A 26 29.90 18.09 -14.02
C ILE A 26 31.01 17.07 -13.75
N LYS A 27 32.29 17.45 -13.90
CA LYS A 27 33.43 16.57 -13.59
C LYS A 27 33.49 16.19 -12.10
N GLU A 28 33.21 17.13 -11.19
CA GLU A 28 33.13 16.82 -9.76
C GLU A 28 31.96 15.88 -9.43
N GLY A 29 30.81 16.05 -10.07
CA GLY A 29 29.65 15.16 -9.92
C GLY A 29 29.90 13.74 -10.43
N VAL A 30 30.68 13.59 -11.51
CA VAL A 30 31.12 12.27 -12.01
C VAL A 30 32.11 11.63 -11.02
N MET A 31 33.12 12.37 -10.56
CA MET A 31 34.10 11.88 -9.57
C MET A 31 33.49 11.56 -8.20
N ARG A 32 32.39 12.22 -7.81
CA ARG A 32 31.66 11.90 -6.57
C ARG A 32 30.90 10.58 -6.71
N ARG A 33 30.21 10.36 -7.84
CA ARG A 33 29.50 9.11 -8.15
C ARG A 33 30.45 7.92 -8.30
N GLU A 34 31.64 8.13 -8.84
CA GLU A 34 32.67 7.09 -8.94
C GLU A 34 33.20 6.67 -7.56
N ARG A 35 33.48 7.63 -6.67
CA ARG A 35 33.85 7.36 -5.27
C ARG A 35 32.74 6.71 -4.44
N GLU A 36 31.47 6.95 -4.77
CA GLU A 36 30.34 6.26 -4.14
C GLU A 36 30.24 4.81 -4.60
N ARG A 37 30.41 4.56 -5.91
CA ARG A 37 30.46 3.20 -6.45
C ARG A 37 31.63 2.39 -5.88
N GLU A 38 32.81 2.98 -5.70
CA GLU A 38 33.94 2.31 -5.04
C GLU A 38 33.63 1.96 -3.58
N ARG A 39 32.99 2.87 -2.82
CA ARG A 39 32.58 2.60 -1.43
C ARG A 39 31.51 1.52 -1.32
N GLU A 40 30.60 1.44 -2.28
CA GLU A 40 29.62 0.35 -2.36
C GLU A 40 30.27 -0.98 -2.74
N TRP A 41 31.22 -0.96 -3.68
CA TRP A 41 32.02 -2.14 -4.04
C TRP A 41 32.82 -2.67 -2.85
N GLU A 42 33.46 -1.79 -2.08
CA GLU A 42 34.21 -2.16 -0.88
C GLU A 42 33.30 -2.72 0.22
N LYS A 43 32.08 -2.20 0.37
CA LYS A 43 31.06 -2.77 1.27
C LYS A 43 30.59 -4.16 0.82
N LEU A 44 30.45 -4.39 -0.48
CA LEU A 44 30.08 -5.70 -1.04
C LEU A 44 31.22 -6.71 -0.89
N GLU A 45 32.47 -6.30 -1.08
CA GLU A 45 33.68 -7.12 -0.85
C GLU A 45 33.79 -7.52 0.63
N LYS A 46 33.52 -6.58 1.54
CA LYS A 46 33.54 -6.82 3.00
C LYS A 46 32.40 -7.72 3.48
N LYS A 47 31.22 -7.64 2.84
CA LYS A 47 30.11 -8.59 3.04
C LYS A 47 30.42 -9.98 2.48
N ARG A 48 31.22 -10.08 1.42
CA ARG A 48 31.68 -11.36 0.87
C ARG A 48 32.78 -12.01 1.72
N GLY A 49 33.56 -11.21 2.44
CA GLY A 49 34.61 -11.67 3.37
C GLY A 49 34.12 -12.03 4.79
N GLN A 50 32.86 -11.76 5.14
CA GLN A 50 32.24 -12.14 6.42
C GLN A 50 31.22 -13.26 6.20
N GLY A 51 31.73 -14.46 5.93
CA GLY A 51 30.93 -15.68 5.89
C GLY A 51 31.76 -16.86 6.37
N GLN A 52 31.96 -16.99 7.70
CA GLN A 52 31.83 -18.24 8.49
C GLN A 52 32.57 -18.18 9.83
N SER A 53 31.78 -18.27 10.92
CA SER A 53 32.02 -19.04 12.15
C SER A 53 30.74 -18.83 12.97
N SER A 54 29.94 -19.81 13.37
CA SER A 54 30.22 -21.07 14.05
C SER A 54 28.93 -21.90 13.94
N ASP A 55 29.04 -23.21 13.77
CA ASP A 55 28.39 -24.16 14.67
C ASP A 55 29.02 -25.54 14.46
N GLN A 56 29.61 -26.02 15.55
CA GLN A 56 29.99 -27.41 15.77
C GLN A 56 28.70 -28.23 15.80
N ASP A 57 28.57 -29.19 14.89
CA ASP A 57 28.13 -30.55 15.21
C ASP A 57 28.26 -31.39 13.94
N GLY A 58 29.11 -32.43 14.03
CA GLY A 58 29.52 -33.22 12.88
C GLY A 58 28.51 -34.31 12.55
N PHE A 59 28.01 -34.31 11.32
CA PHE A 59 27.79 -35.52 10.52
C PHE A 59 28.01 -35.17 9.04
N GLY A 60 29.01 -35.81 8.44
CA GLY A 60 29.35 -35.64 7.03
C GLY A 60 28.37 -36.38 6.13
N ILE A 61 27.83 -35.66 5.13
CA ILE A 61 27.31 -36.26 3.90
C ILE A 61 27.90 -35.48 2.74
N VAL A 62 28.76 -36.18 2.01
CA VAL A 62 29.45 -35.78 0.78
C VAL A 62 28.47 -35.94 -0.38
N ALA A 63 28.12 -34.85 -1.05
CA ALA A 63 27.55 -34.88 -2.39
C ALA A 63 28.09 -33.68 -3.21
N PRO A 64 28.98 -33.92 -4.19
CA PRO A 64 29.49 -32.86 -5.06
C PRO A 64 28.36 -32.31 -5.95
N ILE A 65 28.24 -30.99 -6.01
CA ILE A 65 27.32 -30.29 -6.90
C ILE A 65 27.84 -30.40 -8.33
N GLU A 66 27.13 -31.16 -9.17
CA GLU A 66 27.37 -31.25 -10.61
C GLU A 66 26.99 -29.92 -11.31
N VAL A 67 27.91 -29.40 -12.12
CA VAL A 67 27.71 -28.26 -13.00
C VAL A 67 26.88 -28.69 -14.21
N LYS A 68 25.60 -28.30 -14.24
CA LYS A 68 24.72 -28.51 -15.40
C LYS A 68 24.97 -27.41 -16.44
N MET A 69 25.70 -27.72 -17.50
CA MET A 69 25.85 -26.84 -18.66
C MET A 69 24.49 -26.61 -19.34
N ARG A 70 24.17 -25.34 -19.62
CA ARG A 70 22.98 -24.92 -20.37
C ARG A 70 23.15 -25.32 -21.85
N ALA A 71 22.10 -25.85 -22.48
CA ALA A 71 22.11 -26.16 -23.90
C ALA A 71 22.39 -24.89 -24.74
N LYS A 72 23.24 -25.03 -25.75
CA LYS A 72 23.52 -23.97 -26.73
C LYS A 72 22.34 -23.93 -27.71
N ASN A 73 21.76 -22.74 -27.90
CA ASN A 73 20.62 -22.40 -28.77
C ASN A 73 19.23 -22.92 -28.34
N SER A 74 18.48 -22.11 -27.58
CA SER A 74 16.99 -22.17 -27.58
C SER A 74 16.42 -20.80 -27.20
N GLY A 75 15.67 -20.19 -28.13
CA GLY A 75 14.90 -18.97 -27.93
C GLY A 75 13.52 -19.25 -27.32
N ILE A 76 12.84 -18.18 -26.91
CA ILE A 76 11.55 -18.16 -26.22
C ILE A 76 10.40 -18.43 -27.22
N GLY A 77 9.56 -19.44 -26.93
CA GLY A 77 8.18 -19.54 -27.45
C GLY A 77 7.62 -20.98 -27.64
N PHE A 78 6.59 -21.36 -26.85
CA PHE A 78 5.55 -22.42 -27.08
C PHE A 78 6.03 -23.90 -27.20
N SER A 79 5.52 -25.00 -26.60
CA SER A 79 4.35 -25.41 -25.79
C SER A 79 4.61 -26.76 -25.08
N ASP A 80 3.67 -27.19 -24.23
CA ASP A 80 3.56 -28.41 -23.39
C ASP A 80 3.95 -29.81 -23.94
N ALA A 81 4.29 -30.69 -22.97
CA ALA A 81 3.97 -32.13 -22.84
C ALA A 81 5.14 -33.16 -22.69
N ARG A 82 4.87 -34.16 -21.83
CA ARG A 82 5.72 -35.24 -21.25
C ARG A 82 6.30 -36.24 -22.27
N GLU A 83 7.45 -36.88 -21.96
CA GLU A 83 7.62 -38.30 -21.51
C GLU A 83 9.07 -38.86 -21.67
N VAL A 84 9.29 -40.09 -21.19
CA VAL A 84 10.48 -40.76 -20.58
C VAL A 84 11.43 -41.51 -21.57
N PRO A 85 12.71 -41.84 -21.25
CA PRO A 85 13.73 -42.48 -22.13
C PRO A 85 13.84 -44.02 -21.97
N PRO A 86 14.71 -44.77 -22.72
CA PRO A 86 15.99 -45.30 -22.17
C PRO A 86 17.11 -45.62 -23.27
N PRO A 87 18.16 -46.48 -23.10
CA PRO A 87 19.61 -46.13 -23.09
C PRO A 87 20.51 -47.09 -23.99
N PRO A 88 21.77 -47.52 -23.69
CA PRO A 88 23.08 -46.83 -23.48
C PRO A 88 24.34 -47.37 -24.28
N LEU A 89 25.43 -46.55 -24.30
CA LEU A 89 26.92 -46.82 -24.20
C LEU A 89 27.72 -47.56 -25.34
N PRO A 90 29.09 -47.55 -25.38
CA PRO A 90 30.14 -46.81 -24.62
C PRO A 90 31.34 -46.20 -25.44
N VAL A 91 32.29 -45.61 -24.69
CA VAL A 91 33.46 -44.72 -24.95
C VAL A 91 34.83 -45.46 -24.98
N LEU A 92 35.90 -44.84 -25.54
CA LEU A 92 37.32 -44.79 -25.07
C LEU A 92 38.17 -43.93 -26.06
N GLN A 93 39.26 -43.17 -25.78
CA GLN A 93 40.00 -42.70 -24.59
C GLN A 93 41.11 -41.68 -25.04
N GLN A 94 41.39 -40.64 -24.21
CA GLN A 94 42.69 -40.02 -23.78
C GLN A 94 43.80 -39.61 -24.82
N GLN A 95 44.70 -38.63 -24.63
CA GLN A 95 45.18 -37.80 -23.50
C GLN A 95 46.05 -36.62 -24.07
N ASN A 96 46.24 -35.53 -23.30
CA ASN A 96 47.06 -34.36 -23.64
C ASN A 96 48.29 -34.20 -22.71
N LYS A 97 49.43 -33.67 -23.21
CA LYS A 97 50.38 -32.81 -22.43
C LYS A 97 51.39 -32.00 -23.29
N SER A 98 51.32 -30.66 -23.12
CA SER A 98 52.30 -29.53 -23.20
C SER A 98 53.71 -29.62 -23.85
N THR A 99 53.98 -28.68 -24.79
CA THR A 99 55.06 -27.63 -24.95
C THR A 99 56.43 -27.80 -24.24
N VAL A 100 57.63 -27.37 -24.70
CA VAL A 100 58.20 -26.56 -25.82
C VAL A 100 59.74 -26.76 -25.81
N GLY A 101 60.45 -26.65 -26.95
CA GLY A 101 61.90 -26.32 -26.95
C GLY A 101 62.74 -26.57 -28.22
N VAL A 102 62.97 -25.50 -29.01
CA VAL A 102 64.27 -25.07 -29.62
C VAL A 102 64.83 -25.75 -30.93
N VAL A 103 64.73 -24.98 -32.04
CA VAL A 103 65.73 -24.63 -33.10
C VAL A 103 66.01 -25.53 -34.34
N GLN A 104 65.46 -25.09 -35.51
CA GLN A 104 66.02 -24.81 -36.87
C GLN A 104 66.91 -25.83 -37.66
N PRO A 105 67.17 -25.67 -39.00
CA PRO A 105 66.43 -25.03 -40.12
C PRO A 105 66.49 -25.79 -41.50
N ALA A 106 65.75 -25.26 -42.50
CA ALA A 106 65.98 -25.28 -43.97
C ALA A 106 65.89 -26.63 -44.73
N ALA A 107 65.43 -26.79 -45.98
CA ALA A 107 64.77 -26.05 -47.06
C ALA A 107 64.00 -27.15 -47.85
N SER A 108 62.94 -26.98 -48.65
CA SER A 108 62.84 -26.20 -49.89
C SER A 108 61.48 -26.48 -50.55
N ARG A 109 60.83 -25.41 -51.04
CA ARG A 109 59.95 -25.28 -52.22
C ARG A 109 59.03 -26.45 -52.63
N THR A 110 57.72 -26.15 -52.61
CA THR A 110 56.88 -26.21 -53.83
C THR A 110 55.71 -25.23 -53.72
N LYS A 111 55.61 -24.32 -54.69
CA LYS A 111 54.41 -23.53 -54.96
C LYS A 111 53.44 -24.44 -55.71
N GLU A 112 52.33 -24.83 -55.09
CA GLU A 112 51.21 -25.45 -55.81
C GLU A 112 49.97 -24.55 -55.79
N ARG A 113 49.49 -24.27 -57.00
CA ARG A 113 48.30 -23.49 -57.33
C ARG A 113 47.06 -24.35 -57.06
N LEU A 114 46.35 -24.09 -55.96
CA LEU A 114 45.16 -24.83 -55.53
C LEU A 114 43.83 -24.20 -55.99
N TRP A 115 43.67 -23.87 -57.27
CA TRP A 115 42.33 -23.43 -57.76
C TRP A 115 41.88 -24.06 -59.07
N SER A 116 42.57 -25.07 -59.58
CA SER A 116 42.03 -25.89 -60.67
C SER A 116 41.13 -26.98 -60.11
N LYS A 117 39.80 -26.71 -60.06
CA LYS A 117 38.68 -27.59 -60.48
C LYS A 117 37.33 -27.08 -59.95
N GLN A 118 36.55 -26.59 -60.91
CA GLN A 118 35.11 -26.34 -60.99
C GLN A 118 34.19 -26.98 -59.92
N SER A 119 33.21 -26.22 -59.41
CA SER A 119 31.81 -26.35 -59.83
C SER A 119 30.92 -25.28 -59.18
N ARG A 120 29.88 -24.89 -59.92
CA ARG A 120 28.98 -23.75 -59.72
C ARG A 120 28.04 -23.96 -58.53
N LEU A 121 27.82 -22.91 -57.73
CA LEU A 121 26.54 -22.62 -57.04
C LEU A 121 26.43 -21.10 -56.79
N LYS A 122 25.30 -20.55 -57.25
CA LYS A 122 25.01 -19.13 -57.54
C LYS A 122 24.50 -18.33 -56.32
N LYS A 123 24.84 -17.03 -56.26
CA LYS A 123 24.10 -15.81 -55.80
C LYS A 123 25.05 -14.87 -55.06
N LYS A 124 25.03 -13.53 -55.17
CA LYS A 124 24.32 -12.50 -55.97
C LYS A 124 25.15 -11.22 -55.71
N LYS A 125 25.58 -10.44 -56.72
CA LYS A 125 26.06 -9.06 -56.52
C LYS A 125 25.62 -8.24 -57.73
N GLU A 126 24.88 -7.17 -57.43
CA GLU A 126 24.20 -6.26 -58.36
C GLU A 126 25.15 -5.13 -58.79
N GLU A 127 24.92 -4.60 -60.00
CA GLU A 127 25.65 -3.47 -60.60
C GLU A 127 25.41 -2.14 -59.86
N GLU A 128 26.47 -1.34 -59.84
CA GLU A 128 26.54 0.00 -59.25
C GLU A 128 25.83 1.03 -60.15
N VAL A 129 24.57 1.31 -59.83
CA VAL A 129 24.01 2.65 -59.98
C VAL A 129 24.39 3.40 -58.70
N TYR A 130 24.81 4.66 -58.79
CA TYR A 130 24.95 5.49 -57.58
C TYR A 130 23.56 5.77 -57.01
N VAL A 131 23.12 4.87 -56.16
CA VAL A 131 21.86 4.96 -55.44
C VAL A 131 22.11 5.75 -54.17
N THR A 132 21.29 6.77 -53.93
CA THR A 132 21.37 7.55 -52.69
C THR A 132 20.98 6.68 -51.49
N ALA A 133 21.52 6.99 -50.30
CA ALA A 133 21.30 6.17 -49.09
C ALA A 133 19.81 5.92 -48.76
N GLU A 134 18.92 6.78 -49.24
CA GLU A 134 17.47 6.68 -49.05
C GLU A 134 16.81 5.67 -50.00
N GLU A 135 17.21 5.60 -51.27
CA GLU A 135 16.67 4.66 -52.26
C GLU A 135 17.03 3.19 -51.96
N LEU A 136 18.20 2.95 -51.37
CA LEU A 136 18.67 1.59 -51.03
C LEU A 136 17.85 0.94 -49.90
N LEU A 137 17.30 1.75 -48.99
CA LEU A 137 16.47 1.29 -47.89
C LEU A 137 15.01 1.04 -48.32
N ALA A 138 14.48 1.87 -49.22
CA ALA A 138 13.14 1.70 -49.77
C ALA A 138 13.02 0.42 -50.63
N SER A 139 14.02 0.15 -51.48
CA SER A 139 14.00 -0.98 -52.41
C SER A 139 14.06 -2.36 -51.71
N LYS A 140 14.62 -2.45 -50.50
CA LYS A 140 14.63 -3.70 -49.72
C LYS A 140 13.33 -3.96 -48.95
N GLN A 141 12.52 -2.94 -48.70
CA GLN A 141 11.20 -3.09 -48.08
C GLN A 141 10.17 -3.70 -49.05
N GLU A 142 10.37 -3.53 -50.36
CA GLU A 142 9.51 -4.06 -51.42
C GLU A 142 9.82 -5.52 -51.83
N GLN A 143 10.98 -6.08 -51.45
CA GLN A 143 11.40 -7.43 -51.87
C GLN A 143 10.70 -8.61 -51.16
N ASN A 144 9.69 -8.37 -50.33
CA ASN A 144 8.98 -9.43 -49.58
C ASN A 144 7.63 -9.87 -50.19
N LEU A 145 7.36 -9.57 -51.47
CA LEU A 145 6.15 -10.03 -52.17
C LEU A 145 6.53 -10.78 -53.46
N GLU A 146 6.70 -12.09 -53.34
CA GLU A 146 7.00 -12.99 -54.46
C GLU A 146 5.69 -13.36 -55.20
N VAL A 147 5.28 -12.55 -56.18
CA VAL A 147 4.23 -12.91 -57.15
C VAL A 147 4.89 -13.43 -58.43
N VAL A 148 4.78 -14.74 -58.68
CA VAL A 148 5.37 -15.40 -59.86
C VAL A 148 4.42 -15.27 -61.05
N GLN A 149 4.72 -14.39 -62.02
CA GLN A 149 4.00 -14.29 -63.30
C GLN A 149 4.91 -14.75 -64.47
N LYS A 150 4.43 -15.72 -65.27
CA LYS A 150 5.19 -16.31 -66.39
C LYS A 150 5.18 -15.38 -67.60
N VAL A 151 6.35 -15.05 -68.15
CA VAL A 151 6.51 -14.17 -69.32
C VAL A 151 7.00 -14.97 -70.52
N TYR A 152 6.36 -14.80 -71.67
CA TYR A 152 6.67 -15.52 -72.92
C TYR A 152 7.39 -14.57 -73.89
N ASP A 153 8.63 -14.89 -74.28
CA ASP A 153 9.41 -14.11 -75.24
C ASP A 153 9.37 -14.77 -76.64
N MET A 154 8.98 -13.96 -77.63
CA MET A 154 8.67 -14.37 -79.02
C MET A 154 9.62 -13.76 -80.04
N ARG A 155 10.71 -13.08 -79.64
CA ARG A 155 11.59 -12.34 -80.56
C ARG A 155 12.61 -13.19 -81.33
N GLY A 156 12.63 -14.51 -81.11
CA GLY A 156 13.52 -15.47 -81.81
C GLY A 156 12.77 -16.61 -82.52
N PRO A 157 13.47 -17.47 -83.29
CA PRO A 157 12.86 -18.56 -84.06
C PRO A 157 12.15 -19.64 -83.24
N GLN A 158 12.36 -19.67 -81.92
CA GLN A 158 11.63 -20.52 -80.99
C GLN A 158 11.17 -19.70 -79.78
N VAL A 159 9.93 -19.97 -79.33
CA VAL A 159 9.29 -19.32 -78.18
C VAL A 159 9.95 -19.76 -76.88
N ARG A 160 10.42 -18.80 -76.08
CA ARG A 160 11.07 -19.07 -74.78
C ARG A 160 10.19 -18.58 -73.64
N VAL A 161 9.98 -19.43 -72.64
CA VAL A 161 9.13 -19.12 -71.48
C VAL A 161 10.02 -18.87 -70.28
N TYR A 162 9.95 -17.66 -69.75
CA TYR A 162 10.69 -17.26 -68.57
C TYR A 162 9.76 -17.30 -67.37
N THR A 163 10.09 -18.18 -66.41
CA THR A 163 9.35 -18.33 -65.15
C THR A 163 9.93 -17.45 -64.05
N ASN A 164 11.15 -16.95 -64.22
CA ASN A 164 11.84 -16.06 -63.30
C ASN A 164 12.55 -14.95 -64.09
N LEU A 165 12.50 -13.71 -63.60
CA LEU A 165 13.08 -12.50 -64.22
C LEU A 165 14.60 -12.57 -64.45
N SER A 166 15.28 -13.58 -63.88
CA SER A 166 16.74 -13.74 -63.91
C SER A 166 17.33 -14.16 -65.26
N ASP A 167 16.50 -14.57 -66.23
CA ASP A 167 16.97 -15.14 -67.50
C ASP A 167 16.87 -14.16 -68.70
N LEU A 168 16.40 -12.92 -68.47
CA LEU A 168 16.27 -11.90 -69.51
C LEU A 168 17.63 -11.28 -69.93
N ASN A 169 18.62 -11.24 -69.05
CA ASN A 169 19.91 -10.57 -69.28
C ASN A 169 21.09 -11.52 -69.60
N ALA A 170 20.81 -12.78 -69.95
CA ALA A 170 21.84 -13.79 -70.19
C ALA A 170 22.81 -13.45 -71.34
N GLU A 171 22.34 -12.70 -72.34
CA GLU A 171 23.12 -12.35 -73.54
C GLU A 171 24.03 -11.12 -73.32
N GLU A 172 23.67 -10.24 -72.39
CA GLU A 172 24.44 -9.06 -71.98
C GLU A 172 25.59 -9.46 -71.04
N LYS A 173 25.32 -10.42 -70.17
CA LYS A 173 26.29 -11.06 -69.26
C LYS A 173 27.42 -11.81 -69.97
N ALA A 174 27.18 -12.24 -71.21
CA ALA A 174 28.19 -12.89 -72.05
C ALA A 174 29.16 -11.88 -72.70
N LYS A 175 28.80 -10.58 -72.74
CA LYS A 175 29.67 -9.51 -73.26
C LYS A 175 30.58 -8.92 -72.19
N GLU A 176 30.24 -9.04 -70.91
CA GLU A 176 31.10 -8.67 -69.77
C GLU A 176 32.30 -9.61 -69.55
N GLU A 177 32.31 -10.81 -70.13
CA GLU A 177 33.45 -11.74 -70.00
C GLU A 177 34.72 -11.26 -70.73
N ASP A 178 34.63 -10.22 -71.57
CA ASP A 178 35.76 -9.67 -72.34
C ASP A 178 36.24 -8.30 -71.81
N VAL A 179 36.14 -8.08 -70.49
CA VAL A 179 36.51 -6.81 -69.85
C VAL A 179 37.93 -6.87 -69.25
N PRO A 180 38.81 -5.88 -69.52
CA PRO A 180 40.19 -5.91 -69.05
C PRO A 180 40.31 -5.80 -67.52
N MET A 181 41.26 -6.55 -66.94
CA MET A 181 41.71 -6.45 -65.53
C MET A 181 40.70 -6.91 -64.46
N PRO A 182 40.29 -8.19 -64.47
CA PRO A 182 39.32 -8.76 -63.52
C PRO A 182 39.77 -8.69 -62.04
N GLU A 183 41.07 -8.74 -61.78
CA GLU A 183 41.63 -8.62 -60.43
C GLU A 183 41.41 -7.23 -59.82
N LEU A 184 41.49 -6.16 -60.64
CA LEU A 184 41.26 -4.80 -60.17
C LEU A 184 39.77 -4.57 -59.86
N GLN A 185 38.87 -5.10 -60.70
CA GLN A 185 37.43 -5.05 -60.44
C GLN A 185 37.03 -5.79 -59.17
N HIS A 186 37.64 -6.96 -58.91
CA HIS A 186 37.45 -7.69 -57.65
C HIS A 186 37.93 -6.87 -56.45
N ASN A 187 39.13 -6.26 -56.53
CA ASN A 187 39.66 -5.42 -55.46
C ASN A 187 38.77 -4.19 -55.20
N VAL A 188 38.28 -3.52 -56.25
CA VAL A 188 37.31 -2.41 -56.13
C VAL A 188 36.01 -2.89 -55.49
N GLY A 189 35.47 -4.04 -55.94
CA GLY A 189 34.25 -4.62 -55.38
C GLY A 189 34.38 -5.07 -53.91
N LEU A 190 35.59 -5.44 -53.46
CA LEU A 190 35.90 -5.68 -52.05
C LEU A 190 35.87 -4.37 -51.25
N ILE A 191 36.50 -3.31 -51.77
CA ILE A 191 36.50 -1.99 -51.11
C ILE A 191 35.06 -1.46 -50.96
N VAL A 192 34.24 -1.57 -52.02
CA VAL A 192 32.83 -1.18 -51.97
C VAL A 192 32.05 -2.03 -50.96
N GLY A 193 32.31 -3.34 -50.90
CA GLY A 193 31.67 -4.23 -49.93
C GLY A 193 32.05 -3.92 -48.47
N LEU A 194 33.31 -3.55 -48.21
CA LEU A 194 33.75 -3.09 -46.89
C LEU A 194 33.10 -1.75 -46.53
N ALA A 195 33.08 -0.80 -47.45
CA ALA A 195 32.42 0.50 -47.24
C ALA A 195 30.91 0.36 -47.02
N GLU A 196 30.24 -0.54 -47.74
CA GLU A 196 28.81 -0.85 -47.52
C GLU A 196 28.58 -1.43 -46.13
N ALA A 197 29.43 -2.36 -45.68
CA ALA A 197 29.34 -2.93 -44.34
C ALA A 197 29.54 -1.88 -43.25
N ASP A 198 30.53 -1.00 -43.41
CA ASP A 198 30.81 0.13 -42.50
C ASP A 198 29.61 1.09 -42.44
N ILE A 199 29.02 1.46 -43.58
CA ILE A 199 27.82 2.31 -43.64
C ILE A 199 26.65 1.66 -42.88
N GLN A 200 26.43 0.36 -43.09
CA GLN A 200 25.39 -0.38 -42.40
C GLN A 200 25.63 -0.47 -40.89
N GLU A 201 26.89 -0.59 -40.45
CA GLU A 201 27.25 -0.57 -39.03
C GLU A 201 26.96 0.78 -38.40
N ILE A 202 27.40 1.86 -39.05
CA ILE A 202 27.15 3.24 -38.61
C ILE A 202 25.66 3.53 -38.52
N ASP A 203 24.84 3.11 -39.49
CA ASP A 203 23.39 3.32 -39.43
C ASP A 203 22.72 2.53 -38.29
N ARG A 204 23.15 1.28 -38.05
CA ARG A 204 22.68 0.51 -36.90
C ARG A 204 23.07 1.17 -35.57
N ASP A 205 24.29 1.68 -35.47
CA ASP A 205 24.75 2.43 -34.30
C ASP A 205 23.91 3.69 -34.12
N LEU A 206 23.71 4.48 -35.18
CA LEU A 206 22.93 5.70 -35.16
C LEU A 206 21.47 5.44 -34.73
N ARG A 207 20.85 4.35 -35.18
CA ARG A 207 19.51 3.95 -34.73
C ARG A 207 19.48 3.59 -33.25
N ARG A 208 20.45 2.80 -32.76
CA ARG A 208 20.57 2.47 -31.33
C ARG A 208 20.79 3.72 -30.47
N GLU A 209 21.65 4.63 -30.90
CA GLU A 209 21.88 5.92 -30.23
C GLU A 209 20.62 6.80 -30.23
N ARG A 210 19.84 6.81 -31.32
CA ARG A 210 18.57 7.53 -31.37
C ARG A 210 17.53 6.94 -30.41
N GLU A 211 17.39 5.61 -30.37
CA GLU A 211 16.47 4.93 -29.46
C GLU A 211 16.85 5.15 -27.98
N THR A 212 18.13 5.05 -27.65
CA THR A 212 18.62 5.32 -26.29
C THR A 212 18.42 6.79 -25.91
N ALA A 213 18.68 7.74 -26.83
CA ALA A 213 18.41 9.16 -26.60
C ALA A 213 16.92 9.43 -26.33
N LEU A 214 16.01 8.78 -27.06
CA LEU A 214 14.57 8.88 -26.81
C LEU A 214 14.17 8.29 -25.45
N SER A 215 14.72 7.13 -25.09
CA SER A 215 14.48 6.52 -23.77
C SER A 215 14.96 7.42 -22.64
N LEU A 216 16.18 7.95 -22.74
CA LEU A 216 16.75 8.86 -21.75
C LEU A 216 15.97 10.17 -21.65
N LYS A 217 15.44 10.68 -22.77
CA LYS A 217 14.58 11.87 -22.76
C LYS A 217 13.30 11.62 -21.96
N LYS A 218 12.64 10.47 -22.18
CA LYS A 218 11.43 10.09 -21.43
C LYS A 218 11.74 9.88 -19.95
N GLU A 219 12.86 9.24 -19.64
CA GLU A 219 13.31 9.05 -18.25
C GLU A 219 13.58 10.40 -17.56
N LYS A 220 14.22 11.34 -18.26
CA LYS A 220 14.42 12.70 -17.77
C LYS A 220 13.09 13.40 -17.47
N GLU A 221 12.11 13.34 -18.37
CA GLU A 221 10.78 13.94 -18.17
C GLU A 221 10.06 13.30 -16.97
N ASN A 222 10.18 11.98 -16.79
CA ASN A 222 9.66 11.28 -15.63
C ASN A 222 10.33 11.74 -14.33
N LEU A 223 11.66 11.83 -14.30
CA LEU A 223 12.41 12.30 -13.13
C LEU A 223 12.13 13.77 -12.80
N GLU A 224 11.94 14.63 -13.81
CA GLU A 224 11.54 16.03 -13.62
C GLU A 224 10.14 16.15 -13.00
N SER A 225 9.19 15.31 -13.43
CA SER A 225 7.85 15.31 -12.83
C SER A 225 7.84 14.78 -11.39
N GLU A 226 8.62 13.73 -11.10
CA GLU A 226 8.81 13.22 -9.73
C GLU A 226 9.49 14.26 -8.82
N ALA A 227 10.55 14.92 -9.30
CA ALA A 227 11.23 15.96 -8.54
C ALA A 227 10.30 17.16 -8.26
N ALA A 228 9.45 17.54 -9.22
CA ALA A 228 8.45 18.59 -9.02
C ALA A 228 7.38 18.18 -8.00
N PHE A 229 6.95 16.92 -8.00
CA PHE A 229 6.02 16.39 -6.99
C PHE A 229 6.64 16.42 -5.60
N GLN A 230 7.86 15.89 -5.44
CA GLN A 230 8.58 15.88 -4.16
C GLN A 230 8.85 17.30 -3.65
N LYS A 231 9.19 18.24 -4.53
CA LYS A 231 9.35 19.65 -4.15
C LYS A 231 8.06 20.23 -3.58
N ARG A 232 6.91 20.00 -4.22
CA ARG A 232 5.61 20.45 -3.67
C ARG A 232 5.31 19.84 -2.32
N GLN A 233 5.64 18.56 -2.11
CA GLN A 233 5.48 17.92 -0.80
C GLN A 233 6.36 18.58 0.27
N LEU A 234 7.61 18.91 -0.05
CA LEU A 234 8.50 19.65 0.86
C LEU A 234 7.97 21.05 1.17
N ASP A 235 7.57 21.81 0.15
CA ASP A 235 7.02 23.15 0.31
C ASP A 235 5.75 23.12 1.20
N ASN A 236 4.89 22.11 1.03
CA ASN A 236 3.71 21.91 1.89
C ASN A 236 4.10 21.58 3.35
N MET A 237 5.12 20.74 3.56
CA MET A 237 5.58 20.41 4.91
C MET A 237 6.22 21.60 5.62
N GLU A 238 6.95 22.45 4.88
CA GLU A 238 7.53 23.70 5.39
C GLU A 238 6.44 24.67 5.86
N GLU A 239 5.36 24.84 5.09
CA GLU A 239 4.22 25.67 5.50
C GLU A 239 3.52 25.11 6.75
N ILE A 240 3.28 23.78 6.79
CA ILE A 240 2.69 23.13 7.98
C ILE A 240 3.57 23.36 9.20
N MET A 241 4.89 23.22 9.08
CA MET A 241 5.82 23.49 10.16
C MET A 241 5.76 24.95 10.61
N SER A 242 5.71 25.91 9.69
CA SER A 242 5.58 27.33 10.02
C SER A 242 4.33 27.62 10.85
N VAL A 243 3.18 27.03 10.50
CA VAL A 243 1.93 27.20 11.27
C VAL A 243 2.04 26.54 12.65
N LEU A 244 2.69 25.36 12.74
CA LEU A 244 2.89 24.68 14.02
C LEU A 244 3.87 25.43 14.93
N ASP A 245 4.89 26.07 14.38
CA ASP A 245 5.83 26.91 15.11
C ASP A 245 5.10 28.14 15.68
N GLU A 246 4.23 28.79 14.91
CA GLU A 246 3.38 29.90 15.40
C GLU A 246 2.47 29.44 16.56
N VAL A 247 1.84 28.27 16.43
CA VAL A 247 1.03 27.67 17.51
C VAL A 247 1.87 27.37 18.75
N ALA A 248 3.10 26.86 18.57
CA ALA A 248 4.00 26.57 19.67
C ALA A 248 4.46 27.86 20.38
N GLU A 249 4.77 28.91 19.64
CA GLU A 249 5.12 30.23 20.19
C GLU A 249 3.97 30.80 21.04
N GLU A 250 2.75 30.83 20.50
CA GLU A 250 1.54 31.27 21.22
C GLU A 250 1.23 30.42 22.47
N SER A 251 1.58 29.13 22.43
CA SER A 251 1.50 28.25 23.60
C SER A 251 2.50 28.66 24.68
N THR A 252 3.74 28.97 24.30
CA THR A 252 4.80 29.37 25.25
C THR A 252 4.58 30.76 25.85
N SER A 253 3.98 31.69 25.10
CA SER A 253 3.59 33.01 25.59
C SER A 253 2.35 32.96 26.50
N GLY A 254 1.59 31.87 26.46
CA GLY A 254 0.35 31.71 27.22
C GLY A 254 -0.86 32.46 26.64
N THR A 255 -0.74 33.01 25.44
CA THR A 255 -1.80 33.73 24.72
C THR A 255 -2.66 32.80 23.86
N LEU A 256 -2.30 31.52 23.75
CA LEU A 256 -3.03 30.52 22.99
C LEU A 256 -4.53 30.43 23.40
N THR A 257 -5.39 30.59 22.39
CA THR A 257 -6.85 30.46 22.53
C THR A 257 -7.39 29.28 21.73
N LEU A 258 -8.54 28.75 22.17
CA LEU A 258 -9.22 27.67 21.44
C LEU A 258 -9.72 28.14 20.06
N ASP A 259 -10.09 29.40 19.92
CA ASP A 259 -10.55 29.98 18.66
C ASP A 259 -9.41 30.12 17.63
N PHE A 260 -8.23 30.58 18.08
CA PHE A 260 -7.03 30.62 17.23
C PHE A 260 -6.63 29.22 16.75
N LEU A 261 -6.51 28.25 17.66
CA LEU A 261 -6.19 26.87 17.30
C LEU A 261 -7.20 26.27 16.31
N ALA A 262 -8.50 26.46 16.55
CA ALA A 262 -9.54 25.93 15.66
C ALA A 262 -9.38 26.46 14.24
N ARG A 263 -9.09 27.77 14.08
CA ARG A 263 -8.82 28.37 12.77
C ARG A 263 -7.59 27.78 12.11
N CYS A 264 -6.46 27.72 12.81
CA CYS A 264 -5.20 27.18 12.26
C CYS A 264 -5.38 25.74 11.78
N PHE A 265 -5.96 24.86 12.60
CA PHE A 265 -6.12 23.46 12.24
C PHE A 265 -7.22 23.21 11.21
N THR A 266 -8.25 24.06 11.15
CA THR A 266 -9.24 24.02 10.05
C THR A 266 -8.58 24.41 8.73
N ASP A 267 -7.80 25.48 8.69
CA ASP A 267 -7.09 25.92 7.48
C ASP A 267 -6.06 24.86 7.01
N LEU A 268 -5.30 24.27 7.94
CA LEU A 268 -4.40 23.15 7.64
C LEU A 268 -5.14 21.94 7.08
N HIS A 269 -6.33 21.62 7.60
CA HIS A 269 -7.14 20.51 7.11
C HIS A 269 -7.65 20.75 5.69
N GLU A 270 -8.09 21.98 5.38
CA GLU A 270 -8.62 22.35 4.07
C GLU A 270 -7.52 22.43 3.00
N ARG A 271 -6.35 22.99 3.32
CA ARG A 271 -5.27 23.17 2.35
C ARG A 271 -4.42 21.93 2.14
N TYR A 272 -4.23 21.12 3.18
CA TYR A 272 -3.25 20.03 3.19
C TYR A 272 -3.82 18.69 3.69
N ALA A 273 -5.02 18.31 3.24
CA ALA A 273 -5.74 17.12 3.74
C ALA A 273 -4.92 15.81 3.78
N ASP A 274 -4.10 15.53 2.75
CA ASP A 274 -3.27 14.33 2.69
C ASP A 274 -2.14 14.37 3.71
N SER A 275 -1.41 15.49 3.77
CA SER A 275 -0.33 15.72 4.74
C SER A 275 -0.85 15.80 6.17
N TYR A 276 -2.06 16.31 6.38
CA TYR A 276 -2.75 16.39 7.66
C TYR A 276 -2.96 15.00 8.26
N LYS A 277 -3.41 14.04 7.43
CA LYS A 277 -3.54 12.63 7.84
C LYS A 277 -2.19 11.96 8.03
N LEU A 278 -1.25 12.18 7.10
CA LEU A 278 0.08 11.56 7.16
C LEU A 278 0.84 11.95 8.43
N CYS A 279 0.76 13.23 8.82
CA CYS A 279 1.43 13.77 10.02
C CYS A 279 0.57 13.65 11.28
N ASN A 280 -0.63 13.08 11.18
CA ASN A 280 -1.59 12.94 12.28
C ASN A 280 -1.81 14.26 13.05
N LEU A 281 -2.02 15.35 12.31
CA LEU A 281 -2.15 16.70 12.87
C LEU A 281 -3.34 16.82 13.83
N SER A 282 -4.37 15.97 13.69
CA SER A 282 -5.48 15.85 14.65
C SER A 282 -4.99 15.60 16.09
N CYS A 283 -3.99 14.73 16.27
CA CYS A 283 -3.44 14.45 17.61
C CYS A 283 -2.69 15.65 18.18
N ILE A 284 -1.98 16.41 17.33
CA ILE A 284 -1.29 17.63 17.74
C ILE A 284 -2.33 18.68 18.17
N ALA A 285 -3.37 18.90 17.36
CA ALA A 285 -4.49 19.77 17.69
C ALA A 285 -5.09 19.40 19.06
N CYS A 286 -5.36 18.12 19.29
CA CYS A 286 -5.88 17.62 20.56
C CYS A 286 -4.95 17.93 21.74
N SER A 287 -3.64 17.77 21.56
CA SER A 287 -2.65 17.99 22.62
C SER A 287 -2.62 19.45 23.12
N TYR A 288 -2.73 20.42 22.21
CA TYR A 288 -2.81 21.84 22.55
C TYR A 288 -4.19 22.26 23.04
N ALA A 289 -5.25 21.67 22.47
CA ALA A 289 -6.61 22.02 22.83
C ALA A 289 -7.02 21.50 24.21
N LEU A 290 -6.56 20.31 24.60
CA LEU A 290 -7.01 19.65 25.84
C LEU A 290 -6.77 20.49 27.10
N PRO A 291 -5.58 21.08 27.36
CA PRO A 291 -5.39 21.99 28.49
C PRO A 291 -6.33 23.20 28.48
N LEU A 292 -6.63 23.74 27.30
CA LEU A 292 -7.51 24.89 27.15
C LEU A 292 -8.97 24.51 27.39
N PHE A 293 -9.41 23.34 26.92
CA PHE A 293 -10.73 22.79 27.23
C PHE A 293 -10.90 22.48 28.72
N ILE A 294 -9.85 21.97 29.37
CA ILE A 294 -9.84 21.78 30.84
C ILE A 294 -10.09 23.12 31.51
N ARG A 295 -9.36 24.18 31.13
CA ARG A 295 -9.53 25.53 31.68
C ARG A 295 -10.92 26.11 31.40
N GLU A 296 -11.42 25.95 30.18
CA GLU A 296 -12.70 26.51 29.74
C GLU A 296 -13.89 25.88 30.47
N PHE A 297 -13.84 24.58 30.73
CA PHE A 297 -14.89 23.84 31.41
C PHE A 297 -14.63 23.63 32.91
N GLN A 298 -13.55 24.20 33.46
CA GLN A 298 -13.26 24.14 34.88
C GLN A 298 -14.34 24.90 35.66
N GLY A 299 -15.01 24.21 36.59
CA GLY A 299 -16.07 24.81 37.39
C GLY A 299 -17.36 25.14 36.62
N TRP A 300 -17.46 24.79 35.34
CA TRP A 300 -18.70 24.99 34.60
C TRP A 300 -19.83 24.15 35.22
N ASP A 301 -20.94 24.81 35.52
CA ASP A 301 -22.18 24.23 36.02
C ASP A 301 -23.31 24.52 35.00
N PRO A 302 -23.83 23.48 34.31
CA PRO A 302 -24.89 23.65 33.33
C PRO A 302 -26.21 24.18 33.91
N LEU A 303 -26.45 24.02 35.22
CA LEU A 303 -27.66 24.55 35.86
C LEU A 303 -27.65 26.07 35.98
N ARG A 304 -26.45 26.67 35.98
CA ARG A 304 -26.26 28.12 36.07
C ARG A 304 -26.04 28.76 34.71
N ASN A 305 -25.27 28.11 33.84
CA ASN A 305 -24.99 28.60 32.49
C ASN A 305 -25.03 27.44 31.46
N PRO A 306 -26.21 27.04 30.97
CA PRO A 306 -26.38 25.84 30.15
C PRO A 306 -25.76 25.95 28.74
N SER A 307 -25.53 27.16 28.24
CA SER A 307 -25.00 27.42 26.90
C SER A 307 -23.50 27.73 26.89
N HIS A 308 -22.83 27.69 28.05
CA HIS A 308 -21.39 27.94 28.16
C HIS A 308 -20.59 27.00 27.26
N GLY A 309 -19.72 27.56 26.42
CA GLY A 309 -18.84 26.80 25.55
C GLY A 309 -19.53 26.07 24.38
N LEU A 310 -20.84 26.20 24.17
CA LEU A 310 -21.55 25.50 23.09
C LEU A 310 -21.07 25.94 21.71
N GLU A 311 -21.03 27.25 21.46
CA GLU A 311 -20.53 27.83 20.20
C GLU A 311 -19.03 27.54 20.01
N LEU A 312 -18.26 27.62 21.10
CA LEU A 312 -16.85 27.31 21.04
C LEU A 312 -16.62 25.85 20.64
N VAL A 313 -17.25 24.91 21.33
CA VAL A 313 -17.12 23.48 21.06
C VAL A 313 -17.57 23.15 19.64
N SER A 314 -18.65 23.75 19.13
CA SER A 314 -19.15 23.44 17.79
C SER A 314 -18.12 23.73 16.68
N THR A 315 -17.25 24.74 16.83
CA THR A 315 -16.16 25.03 15.88
C THR A 315 -15.10 23.92 15.82
N TRP A 316 -14.98 23.11 16.86
CA TRP A 316 -14.00 22.02 16.94
C TRP A 316 -14.51 20.68 16.39
N LYS A 317 -15.81 20.60 16.07
CA LYS A 317 -16.45 19.37 15.56
C LYS A 317 -15.81 18.89 14.24
N THR A 318 -15.32 19.82 13.41
CA THR A 318 -14.68 19.52 12.12
C THR A 318 -13.17 19.30 12.23
N VAL A 319 -12.54 19.79 13.31
CA VAL A 319 -11.09 19.69 13.52
C VAL A 319 -10.71 18.32 14.09
N PHE A 320 -11.53 17.79 15.01
CA PHE A 320 -11.31 16.48 15.59
C PHE A 320 -11.92 15.36 14.75
N ASP A 321 -11.21 14.24 14.70
CA ASP A 321 -11.75 12.98 14.23
C ASP A 321 -12.80 12.45 15.22
N ALA A 322 -13.65 11.54 14.74
CA ALA A 322 -14.79 11.04 15.49
C ALA A 322 -14.42 10.48 16.88
N VAL A 323 -13.27 9.81 16.99
CA VAL A 323 -12.82 9.19 18.25
C VAL A 323 -12.43 10.25 19.28
N ASN A 324 -11.60 11.23 18.90
CA ASN A 324 -11.18 12.28 19.82
C ASN A 324 -12.35 13.22 20.17
N TRP A 325 -13.25 13.47 19.21
CA TRP A 325 -14.49 14.22 19.45
C TRP A 325 -15.36 13.56 20.51
N GLU A 326 -15.59 12.24 20.38
CA GLU A 326 -16.38 11.46 21.32
C GLU A 326 -15.77 11.50 22.73
N GLN A 327 -14.45 11.30 22.85
CA GLN A 327 -13.75 11.33 24.13
C GLN A 327 -13.85 12.71 24.80
N LEU A 328 -13.77 13.80 24.04
CA LEU A 328 -13.92 15.15 24.57
C LEU A 328 -15.33 15.36 25.14
N MET A 329 -16.37 14.95 24.39
CA MET A 329 -17.76 15.05 24.83
C MET A 329 -17.98 14.26 26.11
N LEU A 330 -17.51 13.01 26.16
CA LEU A 330 -17.60 12.13 27.33
C LEU A 330 -16.83 12.66 28.55
N ARG A 331 -15.76 13.42 28.34
CA ARG A 331 -14.91 13.94 29.41
C ARG A 331 -15.46 15.22 30.04
N PHE A 332 -15.92 16.18 29.24
CA PHE A 332 -16.20 17.53 29.73
C PHE A 332 -17.68 17.90 29.76
N ILE A 333 -18.46 17.40 28.79
CA ILE A 333 -19.84 17.85 28.57
C ILE A 333 -20.84 16.85 29.17
N VAL A 334 -20.75 15.60 28.72
CA VAL A 334 -21.73 14.54 29.02
C VAL A 334 -21.93 14.31 30.52
N PRO A 335 -20.89 14.20 31.37
CA PRO A 335 -21.09 13.95 32.79
C PRO A 335 -21.90 15.05 33.48
N LYS A 336 -21.79 16.29 33.02
CA LYS A 336 -22.49 17.43 33.61
C LYS A 336 -23.94 17.51 33.14
N LEU A 337 -24.20 17.24 31.86
CA LEU A 337 -25.57 17.13 31.35
C LEU A 337 -26.32 15.94 31.94
N GLN A 338 -25.62 14.84 32.24
CA GLN A 338 -26.19 13.72 32.99
C GLN A 338 -26.68 14.15 34.36
N LEU A 339 -25.93 14.98 35.09
CA LEU A 339 -26.37 15.52 36.39
C LEU A 339 -27.64 16.38 36.23
N VAL A 340 -27.72 17.22 35.19
CA VAL A 340 -28.94 17.99 34.89
C VAL A 340 -30.15 17.06 34.70
N LEU A 341 -30.01 15.99 33.91
CA LEU A 341 -31.10 15.02 33.71
C LEU A 341 -31.38 14.17 34.96
N GLN A 342 -30.40 13.96 35.84
CA GLN A 342 -30.60 13.28 37.12
C GLN A 342 -31.42 14.13 38.10
N GLU A 343 -31.21 15.45 38.13
CA GLU A 343 -32.02 16.38 38.92
C GLU A 343 -33.37 16.70 38.27
N PHE A 344 -33.50 16.46 36.97
CA PHE A 344 -34.71 16.73 36.22
C PHE A 344 -35.91 15.90 36.71
N GLU A 345 -36.99 16.59 37.10
CA GLU A 345 -38.23 15.98 37.54
C GLU A 345 -39.29 16.00 36.43
N VAL A 346 -39.83 14.83 36.13
CA VAL A 346 -40.99 14.68 35.24
C VAL A 346 -42.25 14.79 36.08
N ASN A 347 -43.02 15.87 35.91
CA ASN A 347 -44.21 16.16 36.69
C ASN A 347 -45.39 16.55 35.77
N PRO A 348 -46.40 15.69 35.61
CA PRO A 348 -47.55 15.95 34.75
C PRO A 348 -48.38 17.18 35.16
N ALA A 349 -48.41 17.54 36.44
CA ALA A 349 -49.22 18.63 36.95
C ALA A 349 -48.55 20.01 36.82
N SER A 350 -47.21 20.06 36.84
CA SER A 350 -46.45 21.32 36.80
C SER A 350 -45.06 21.10 36.19
N GLN A 351 -45.01 20.81 34.91
CA GLN A 351 -43.76 20.52 34.22
C GLN A 351 -42.90 21.78 34.04
N LYS A 352 -41.63 21.71 34.46
CA LYS A 352 -40.60 22.69 34.13
C LYS A 352 -39.77 22.15 32.97
N LEU A 353 -39.60 22.91 31.89
CA LEU A 353 -38.91 22.42 30.67
C LEU A 353 -37.48 22.93 30.51
N ASP A 354 -37.05 23.90 31.33
CA ASP A 354 -35.75 24.56 31.16
C ASP A 354 -34.58 23.57 31.11
N GLN A 355 -34.49 22.70 32.12
CA GLN A 355 -33.44 21.68 32.22
C GLN A 355 -33.44 20.70 31.05
N PHE A 356 -34.62 20.32 30.54
CA PHE A 356 -34.74 19.49 29.36
C PHE A 356 -34.19 20.22 28.12
N PHE A 357 -34.61 21.47 27.89
CA PHE A 357 -34.10 22.27 26.78
C PHE A 357 -32.61 22.58 26.88
N TRP A 358 -32.08 22.76 28.10
CA TRP A 358 -30.64 22.95 28.31
C TRP A 358 -29.84 21.78 27.77
N VAL A 359 -30.32 20.56 27.94
CA VAL A 359 -29.66 19.34 27.42
C VAL A 359 -29.89 19.19 25.92
N ILE A 360 -31.12 19.41 25.44
CA ILE A 360 -31.45 19.28 24.00
C ILE A 360 -30.67 20.28 23.14
N LYS A 361 -30.32 21.46 23.64
CA LYS A 361 -29.43 22.41 22.93
C LYS A 361 -28.09 21.80 22.51
N TRP A 362 -27.60 20.78 23.21
CA TRP A 362 -26.35 20.09 22.89
C TRP A 362 -26.53 18.92 21.90
N ALA A 363 -27.75 18.60 21.48
CA ALA A 363 -28.04 17.44 20.62
C ALA A 363 -27.35 17.48 19.25
N SER A 364 -27.10 18.67 18.69
CA SER A 364 -26.40 18.83 17.41
C SER A 364 -24.87 18.66 17.52
N VAL A 365 -24.33 18.75 18.73
CA VAL A 365 -22.88 18.74 19.02
C VAL A 365 -22.44 17.37 19.53
N ILE A 366 -23.23 16.77 20.43
CA ILE A 366 -22.95 15.46 21.02
C ILE A 366 -23.24 14.36 19.98
N PRO A 367 -22.36 13.34 19.84
CA PRO A 367 -22.67 12.16 19.03
C PRO A 367 -24.02 11.54 19.38
N ILE A 368 -24.82 11.23 18.35
CA ILE A 368 -26.21 10.82 18.51
C ILE A 368 -26.38 9.63 19.46
N HIS A 369 -25.50 8.62 19.38
CA HIS A 369 -25.55 7.44 20.25
C HIS A 369 -25.38 7.80 21.73
N ILE A 370 -24.55 8.79 22.05
CA ILE A 370 -24.35 9.25 23.43
C ILE A 370 -25.57 10.03 23.93
N MET A 371 -26.15 10.89 23.08
CA MET A 371 -27.35 11.65 23.44
C MET A 371 -28.53 10.70 23.70
N VAL A 372 -28.74 9.73 22.80
CA VAL A 372 -29.76 8.68 22.94
C VAL A 372 -29.55 7.90 24.24
N ASP A 373 -28.34 7.39 24.49
CA ASP A 373 -28.00 6.69 25.73
C ASP A 373 -28.32 7.49 26.99
N MET A 374 -28.07 8.80 26.94
CA MET A 374 -28.32 9.71 28.06
C MET A 374 -29.83 9.89 28.29
N MET A 375 -30.58 10.13 27.22
CA MET A 375 -32.03 10.26 27.29
C MET A 375 -32.67 8.96 27.78
N GLU A 376 -32.24 7.80 27.27
CA GLU A 376 -32.74 6.49 27.71
C GLU A 376 -32.55 6.29 29.21
N LYS A 377 -31.32 6.51 29.70
CA LYS A 377 -30.95 6.23 31.10
C LYS A 377 -31.58 7.20 32.10
N PHE A 378 -31.61 8.50 31.77
CA PHE A 378 -31.95 9.54 32.76
C PHE A 378 -33.31 10.20 32.55
N PHE A 379 -33.83 10.26 31.32
CA PHE A 379 -35.13 10.87 31.01
C PHE A 379 -36.24 9.82 30.86
N PHE A 380 -36.09 8.85 29.95
CA PHE A 380 -37.14 7.88 29.64
C PHE A 380 -37.46 6.95 30.81
N THR A 381 -36.47 6.61 31.64
CA THR A 381 -36.69 5.87 32.88
C THR A 381 -37.72 6.56 33.78
N LYS A 382 -37.55 7.87 34.03
CA LYS A 382 -38.48 8.67 34.84
C LYS A 382 -39.80 8.91 34.13
N TRP A 383 -39.75 9.25 32.84
CA TRP A 383 -40.93 9.56 32.04
C TRP A 383 -41.89 8.37 31.96
N LEU A 384 -41.38 7.16 31.70
CA LEU A 384 -42.17 5.94 31.67
C LEU A 384 -42.70 5.58 33.07
N GLN A 385 -41.92 5.77 34.13
CA GLN A 385 -42.36 5.51 35.51
C GLN A 385 -43.52 6.42 35.91
N VAL A 386 -43.44 7.71 35.58
CA VAL A 386 -44.51 8.67 35.84
C VAL A 386 -45.78 8.31 35.05
N LEU A 387 -45.62 7.93 33.78
CA LEU A 387 -46.73 7.45 32.96
C LEU A 387 -47.37 6.18 33.57
N HIS A 388 -46.57 5.20 33.98
CA HIS A 388 -47.04 3.99 34.64
C HIS A 388 -47.88 4.30 35.88
N HIS A 389 -47.33 5.13 36.78
CA HIS A 389 -48.00 5.49 38.03
C HIS A 389 -49.32 6.24 37.77
N TRP A 390 -49.35 7.13 36.79
CA TRP A 390 -50.56 7.87 36.41
C TRP A 390 -51.64 6.93 35.85
N LEU A 391 -51.25 6.01 34.96
CA LEU A 391 -52.16 5.02 34.37
C LEU A 391 -52.73 4.04 35.40
N CYS A 392 -51.95 3.64 36.41
CA CYS A 392 -52.38 2.72 37.46
C CYS A 392 -53.24 3.37 38.55
N SER A 393 -53.38 4.69 38.57
CA SER A 393 -54.14 5.41 39.59
C SER A 393 -55.59 5.63 39.14
N ASN A 394 -55.90 6.79 38.53
CA ASN A 394 -57.19 7.07 37.93
C ASN A 394 -56.99 8.05 36.75
N PRO A 395 -56.59 7.54 35.57
CA PRO A 395 -56.14 8.39 34.47
C PRO A 395 -57.32 9.06 33.75
N ASN A 396 -57.18 10.36 33.49
CA ASN A 396 -57.94 11.02 32.42
C ASN A 396 -57.18 10.81 31.10
N PHE A 397 -57.65 9.89 30.26
CA PHE A 397 -56.94 9.51 29.03
C PHE A 397 -56.72 10.66 28.04
N GLU A 398 -57.61 11.67 28.02
CA GLU A 398 -57.44 12.85 27.17
C GLU A 398 -56.23 13.69 27.63
N GLU A 399 -56.09 13.90 28.94
CA GLU A 399 -54.95 14.61 29.53
C GLU A 399 -53.65 13.82 29.36
N VAL A 400 -53.69 12.50 29.57
CA VAL A 400 -52.52 11.62 29.37
C VAL A 400 -52.07 11.65 27.90
N MET A 401 -52.99 11.59 26.95
CA MET A 401 -52.67 11.66 25.52
C MET A 401 -52.11 13.03 25.13
N LYS A 402 -52.66 14.12 25.66
CA LYS A 402 -52.12 15.47 25.45
C LYS A 402 -50.71 15.61 26.03
N TRP A 403 -50.47 15.08 27.22
CA TRP A 403 -49.16 15.08 27.86
C TRP A 403 -48.13 14.25 27.07
N TYR A 404 -48.52 13.07 26.59
CA TYR A 404 -47.69 12.22 25.73
C TYR A 404 -47.31 12.93 24.43
N ASN A 405 -48.29 13.50 23.72
CA ASN A 405 -48.05 14.21 22.47
C ASN A 405 -47.18 15.46 22.69
N GLY A 406 -47.42 16.20 23.78
CA GLY A 406 -46.60 17.35 24.14
C GLY A 406 -45.12 16.97 24.33
N TRP A 407 -44.83 15.85 25.00
CA TRP A 407 -43.45 15.36 25.12
C TRP A 407 -42.85 14.90 23.78
N LYS A 408 -43.64 14.21 22.96
CA LYS A 408 -43.21 13.75 21.64
C LYS A 408 -42.83 14.92 20.72
N GLU A 409 -43.58 16.01 20.76
CA GLU A 409 -43.33 17.23 19.98
C GLU A 409 -42.07 18.00 20.43
N LEU A 410 -41.62 17.81 21.67
CA LEU A 410 -40.43 18.47 22.23
C LEU A 410 -39.11 17.78 21.85
N ILE A 411 -39.16 16.55 21.35
CA ILE A 411 -37.96 15.79 20.95
C ILE A 411 -37.62 16.15 19.49
N PRO A 412 -36.38 16.59 19.20
CA PRO A 412 -35.93 16.87 17.83
C PRO A 412 -36.16 15.72 16.86
N GLU A 413 -36.46 16.03 15.60
CA GLU A 413 -36.74 15.03 14.56
C GLU A 413 -35.58 14.06 14.34
N GLU A 414 -34.33 14.52 14.47
CA GLU A 414 -33.14 13.67 14.32
C GLU A 414 -33.07 12.59 15.41
N LEU A 415 -33.54 12.90 16.62
CA LEU A 415 -33.62 11.95 17.72
C LEU A 415 -34.85 11.06 17.59
N LEU A 416 -35.99 11.59 17.13
CA LEU A 416 -37.18 10.79 16.84
C LEU A 416 -36.97 9.80 15.69
N ALA A 417 -36.03 10.06 14.77
CA ALA A 417 -35.66 9.12 13.72
C ALA A 417 -34.86 7.92 14.25
N ASN A 418 -34.30 7.99 15.46
CA ASN A 418 -33.51 6.92 16.05
C ASN A 418 -34.39 5.78 16.59
N GLU A 419 -34.05 4.53 16.25
CA GLU A 419 -34.82 3.33 16.61
C GLU A 419 -35.00 3.17 18.13
N SER A 420 -33.98 3.47 18.93
CA SER A 420 -34.06 3.36 20.39
C SER A 420 -35.04 4.36 20.98
N ILE A 421 -35.03 5.61 20.49
CA ILE A 421 -35.98 6.65 20.93
C ILE A 421 -37.41 6.26 20.53
N GLN A 422 -37.61 5.82 19.28
CA GLN A 422 -38.92 5.35 18.82
C GLN A 422 -39.43 4.19 19.67
N PHE A 423 -38.55 3.26 20.03
CA PHE A 423 -38.88 2.15 20.91
C PHE A 423 -39.38 2.63 22.28
N GLN A 424 -38.71 3.60 22.92
CA GLN A 424 -39.18 4.15 24.21
C GLN A 424 -40.52 4.88 24.09
N ILE A 425 -40.73 5.63 23.00
CA ILE A 425 -41.99 6.34 22.74
C ILE A 425 -43.14 5.35 22.51
N ASN A 426 -42.92 4.33 21.67
CA ASN A 426 -43.90 3.28 21.40
C ASN A 426 -44.23 2.48 22.67
N ARG A 427 -43.25 2.25 23.55
CA ARG A 427 -43.50 1.61 24.84
C ARG A 427 -44.47 2.41 25.72
N GLY A 428 -44.36 3.74 25.73
CA GLY A 428 -45.33 4.60 26.40
C GLY A 428 -46.73 4.45 25.81
N LEU A 429 -46.83 4.40 24.47
CA LEU A 429 -48.10 4.19 23.76
C LEU A 429 -48.72 2.81 24.06
N ASP A 430 -47.89 1.76 24.10
CA ASP A 430 -48.33 0.40 24.45
C ASP A 430 -48.88 0.35 25.88
N MET A 431 -48.24 1.05 26.83
CA MET A 431 -48.72 1.17 28.20
C MET A 431 -50.08 1.87 28.28
N MET A 432 -50.26 2.94 27.51
CA MET A 432 -51.55 3.63 27.42
C MET A 432 -52.62 2.72 26.81
N SER A 433 -52.28 1.95 25.77
CA SER A 433 -53.20 1.03 25.11
C SER A 433 -53.64 -0.10 26.06
N GLN A 434 -52.69 -0.69 26.81
CA GLN A 434 -52.98 -1.67 27.85
C GLN A 434 -53.93 -1.13 28.93
N ALA A 435 -53.71 0.12 29.36
CA ALA A 435 -54.57 0.76 30.36
C ALA A 435 -56.00 1.02 29.85
N VAL A 436 -56.15 1.43 28.58
CA VAL A 436 -57.46 1.63 27.95
C VAL A 436 -58.22 0.30 27.81
N ASP A 437 -57.51 -0.77 27.46
CA ASP A 437 -58.07 -2.12 27.34
C ASP A 437 -58.35 -2.80 28.70
N GLY A 438 -58.06 -2.13 29.82
CA GLY A 438 -58.22 -2.66 31.17
C GLY A 438 -57.24 -3.78 31.54
N MET A 439 -56.15 -3.92 30.78
CA MET A 439 -55.08 -4.88 31.06
C MET A 439 -54.11 -4.33 32.12
N GLU A 440 -53.39 -5.22 32.81
CA GLU A 440 -52.35 -4.81 33.76
C GLU A 440 -51.19 -4.14 33.03
N VAL A 441 -50.95 -2.86 33.33
CA VAL A 441 -49.84 -2.10 32.75
C VAL A 441 -48.53 -2.58 33.34
N VAL A 442 -47.66 -3.14 32.50
CA VAL A 442 -46.37 -3.69 32.96
C VAL A 442 -45.44 -2.55 33.43
N GLN A 443 -44.84 -2.72 34.61
CA GLN A 443 -43.88 -1.76 35.14
C GLN A 443 -42.64 -1.57 34.22
N PRO A 444 -42.27 -0.32 33.91
CA PRO A 444 -41.02 0.00 33.22
C PRO A 444 -39.80 -0.52 34.00
N GLY A 445 -38.88 -1.22 33.33
CA GLY A 445 -37.66 -1.81 33.92
C GLY A 445 -37.73 -3.31 34.27
N LEU A 446 -38.92 -3.89 34.48
CA LEU A 446 -39.04 -5.32 34.85
C LEU A 446 -38.73 -6.28 33.68
N LYS A 447 -39.08 -5.88 32.44
CA LYS A 447 -38.80 -6.66 31.21
C LYS A 447 -37.33 -6.58 30.76
N GLU A 448 -36.62 -5.50 31.07
CA GLU A 448 -35.23 -5.26 30.61
C GLU A 448 -34.25 -6.25 31.24
N ASN A 449 -34.40 -6.57 32.53
CA ASN A 449 -33.58 -7.57 33.18
C ASN A 449 -33.78 -8.96 32.57
N ILE A 450 -35.01 -9.34 32.23
CA ILE A 450 -35.31 -10.65 31.64
C ILE A 450 -34.81 -10.75 30.20
N SER A 451 -35.01 -9.70 29.40
CA SER A 451 -34.56 -9.65 28.00
C SER A 451 -33.03 -9.57 27.90
N TYR A 452 -32.38 -8.76 28.74
CA TYR A 452 -30.93 -8.67 28.81
C TYR A 452 -30.30 -9.99 29.27
N LEU A 453 -30.87 -10.63 30.29
CA LEU A 453 -30.43 -11.96 30.74
C LEU A 453 -30.63 -13.01 29.65
N ARG A 454 -31.78 -13.02 28.96
CA ARG A 454 -32.06 -13.96 27.86
C ARG A 454 -31.14 -13.76 26.65
N VAL A 455 -30.90 -12.51 26.23
CA VAL A 455 -29.98 -12.21 25.11
C VAL A 455 -28.54 -12.58 25.47
N ARG A 456 -28.13 -12.36 26.73
CA ARG A 456 -26.82 -12.77 27.24
C ARG A 456 -26.69 -14.29 27.33
N GLU A 457 -27.70 -14.99 27.83
CA GLU A 457 -27.76 -16.46 27.89
C GLU A 457 -27.76 -17.07 26.49
N GLN A 458 -28.52 -16.49 25.56
CA GLN A 458 -28.56 -16.95 24.17
C GLN A 458 -27.22 -16.75 23.46
N ARG A 459 -26.55 -15.61 23.64
CA ARG A 459 -25.18 -15.40 23.12
C ARG A 459 -24.17 -16.38 23.73
N GLN A 460 -24.29 -16.70 25.02
CA GLN A 460 -23.45 -17.69 25.69
C GLN A 460 -23.70 -19.10 25.15
N PHE A 461 -24.96 -19.46 24.92
CA PHE A 461 -25.37 -20.75 24.37
C PHE A 461 -24.94 -20.92 22.90
N GLU A 462 -25.11 -19.90 22.07
CA GLU A 462 -24.65 -19.88 20.68
C GLU A 462 -23.11 -19.97 20.58
N ALA A 463 -22.40 -19.28 21.48
CA ALA A 463 -20.94 -19.39 21.57
C ALA A 463 -20.49 -20.80 21.99
N GLN A 464 -21.19 -21.43 22.95
CA GLN A 464 -20.93 -22.81 23.35
C GLN A 464 -21.22 -23.81 22.24
N GLN A 465 -22.32 -23.64 21.49
CA GLN A 465 -22.63 -24.51 20.34
C GLN A 465 -21.60 -24.36 19.22
N LYS A 466 -21.18 -23.12 18.90
CA LYS A 466 -20.10 -22.89 17.92
C LYS A 466 -18.77 -23.51 18.36
N ALA A 467 -18.42 -23.40 19.64
CA ALA A 467 -17.22 -24.03 20.19
C ALA A 467 -17.31 -25.57 20.14
N ALA A 468 -18.48 -26.14 20.44
CA ALA A 468 -18.70 -27.58 20.37
C ALA A 468 -18.64 -28.10 18.91
N SER A 469 -19.26 -27.39 17.95
CA SER A 469 -19.19 -27.77 16.54
C SER A 469 -17.78 -27.71 15.98
N TYR A 470 -16.99 -26.72 16.43
CA TYR A 470 -15.59 -26.56 16.04
C TYR A 470 -14.71 -27.69 16.62
N ALA A 471 -14.92 -28.04 17.90
CA ALA A 471 -14.24 -29.18 18.53
C ALA A 471 -14.60 -30.52 17.85
N GLN A 472 -15.85 -30.68 17.43
CA GLN A 472 -16.31 -31.87 16.71
C GLN A 472 -15.72 -31.95 15.29
N GLN A 473 -15.61 -30.82 14.60
CA GLN A 473 -14.93 -30.73 13.30
C GLN A 473 -13.43 -31.04 13.41
N GLN A 474 -12.74 -30.55 14.46
CA GLN A 474 -11.34 -30.89 14.71
C GLN A 474 -11.15 -32.37 15.07
N ALA A 475 -12.06 -32.96 15.85
CA ALA A 475 -12.01 -34.39 16.18
C ALA A 475 -12.28 -35.28 14.95
N ALA A 476 -13.20 -34.87 14.06
CA ALA A 476 -13.46 -35.58 12.81
C ALA A 476 -12.29 -35.47 11.82
N ALA A 477 -11.63 -34.31 11.74
CA ALA A 477 -10.42 -34.11 10.95
C ALA A 477 -9.22 -34.93 11.47
N ALA A 478 -9.16 -35.20 12.78
CA ALA A 478 -8.11 -36.04 13.38
C ALA A 478 -8.27 -37.55 13.09
N LEU A 479 -9.47 -38.00 12.69
CA LEU A 479 -9.79 -39.41 12.42
C LEU A 479 -9.87 -39.77 10.92
N GLY A 480 -9.87 -38.78 10.03
CA GLY A 480 -9.90 -38.96 8.58
C GLY A 480 -8.70 -38.30 7.90
N GLY A 481 -7.65 -39.08 7.62
CA GLY A 481 -6.51 -38.59 6.84
C GLY A 481 -6.87 -38.42 5.37
N ALA A 482 -7.27 -37.21 4.95
CA ALA A 482 -7.20 -36.75 3.57
C ALA A 482 -7.34 -35.23 3.45
N ASN A 483 -6.53 -34.66 2.57
CA ASN A 483 -6.39 -33.25 2.19
C ASN A 483 -7.71 -32.44 2.17
N ALA A 484 -7.66 -31.25 2.76
CA ALA A 484 -8.49 -30.12 2.36
C ALA A 484 -7.66 -28.83 2.47
N ASP A 485 -7.14 -28.42 1.32
CA ASP A 485 -6.65 -27.09 1.06
C ASP A 485 -7.86 -26.16 1.06
N GLY A 486 -7.97 -25.31 2.09
CA GLY A 486 -9.13 -24.46 2.26
C GLY A 486 -9.29 -23.86 3.65
N VAL A 487 -8.87 -22.59 3.74
CA VAL A 487 -9.61 -21.50 4.39
C VAL A 487 -9.31 -21.18 5.89
N HIS A 488 -8.94 -19.90 6.05
CA HIS A 488 -9.00 -19.00 7.21
C HIS A 488 -7.84 -18.92 8.22
N ASP A 489 -7.05 -17.88 7.98
CA ASP A 489 -6.36 -16.99 8.93
C ASP A 489 -7.26 -16.69 10.15
N LEU A 490 -7.05 -17.40 11.25
CA LEU A 490 -7.67 -17.14 12.55
C LEU A 490 -6.73 -16.24 13.35
N SER A 491 -7.25 -15.12 13.87
CA SER A 491 -6.44 -14.24 14.70
C SER A 491 -6.11 -14.94 16.02
N LEU A 492 -4.88 -14.74 16.51
CA LEU A 492 -4.38 -15.36 17.75
C LEU A 492 -5.27 -15.03 18.98
N LYS A 493 -6.04 -13.95 18.90
CA LYS A 493 -7.07 -13.55 19.88
C LYS A 493 -8.26 -14.52 19.90
N GLU A 494 -8.73 -14.98 18.74
CA GLU A 494 -9.85 -15.91 18.61
C GLU A 494 -9.47 -17.32 19.09
N ILE A 495 -8.22 -17.73 18.89
CA ILE A 495 -7.68 -19.02 19.36
C ILE A 495 -7.64 -19.07 20.90
N ILE A 496 -7.28 -17.95 21.54
CA ILE A 496 -7.20 -17.83 23.00
C ILE A 496 -8.61 -17.72 23.63
N GLU A 497 -9.51 -16.95 23.01
CA GLU A 497 -10.90 -16.81 23.47
C GLU A 497 -11.71 -18.12 23.34
N ALA A 498 -11.37 -18.98 22.36
CA ALA A 498 -11.98 -20.29 22.18
C ALA A 498 -11.72 -21.28 23.35
N HIS A 499 -10.77 -21.02 24.23
CA HIS A 499 -10.41 -21.90 25.36
C HIS A 499 -11.15 -21.58 26.67
N GLY A 500 -12.19 -20.73 26.61
CA GLY A 500 -13.15 -20.54 27.70
C GLY A 500 -12.60 -19.82 28.95
N LEU A 501 -11.39 -19.26 28.88
CA LEU A 501 -10.79 -18.49 29.97
C LEU A 501 -10.97 -17.00 29.74
N LEU A 502 -11.37 -16.31 30.81
CA LEU A 502 -11.82 -14.92 30.81
C LEU A 502 -10.66 -13.97 30.43
N PHE A 503 -10.62 -13.58 29.15
CA PHE A 503 -9.68 -12.59 28.64
C PHE A 503 -10.10 -11.19 29.11
N LYS A 504 -9.35 -10.60 30.04
CA LYS A 504 -9.67 -9.27 30.59
C LYS A 504 -8.54 -8.31 30.33
N ILE A 505 -8.84 -7.20 29.65
CA ILE A 505 -7.92 -6.07 29.58
C ILE A 505 -7.70 -5.59 31.01
N LYS A 506 -6.44 -5.35 31.41
CA LYS A 506 -6.10 -4.62 32.64
C LYS A 506 -5.88 -3.15 32.26
N PRO A 507 -6.91 -2.29 32.35
CA PRO A 507 -6.82 -0.92 31.84
C PRO A 507 -5.68 -0.17 32.53
N GLY A 508 -4.86 0.55 31.76
CA GLY A 508 -3.74 1.34 32.30
C GLY A 508 -2.48 0.56 32.67
N ARG A 509 -2.40 -0.75 32.38
CA ARG A 509 -1.19 -1.57 32.57
C ARG A 509 -0.55 -1.88 31.22
N MET A 510 0.63 -1.30 30.97
CA MET A 510 1.46 -1.56 29.80
C MET A 510 2.83 -2.10 30.21
N HIS A 511 3.45 -2.88 29.34
CA HIS A 511 4.84 -3.30 29.49
C HIS A 511 5.50 -3.31 28.12
N ASN A 512 6.61 -2.59 27.98
CA ASN A 512 7.34 -2.37 26.72
C ASN A 512 6.44 -1.88 25.56
N GLY A 513 5.49 -0.98 25.83
CA GLY A 513 4.57 -0.45 24.81
C GLY A 513 3.40 -1.38 24.47
N HIS A 514 3.39 -2.62 24.97
CA HIS A 514 2.29 -3.56 24.76
C HIS A 514 1.29 -3.54 25.92
N GLN A 515 0.01 -3.66 25.57
CA GLN A 515 -1.09 -3.77 26.53
C GLN A 515 -1.01 -5.11 27.27
N ILE A 516 -1.15 -5.06 28.61
CA ILE A 516 -1.24 -6.27 29.42
C ILE A 516 -2.68 -6.75 29.45
N TYR A 517 -2.87 -8.03 29.15
CA TYR A 517 -4.13 -8.74 29.25
C TYR A 517 -4.05 -9.78 30.38
N GLY A 518 -5.19 -10.09 30.98
CA GLY A 518 -5.33 -11.18 31.94
C GLY A 518 -5.86 -12.42 31.25
N PHE A 519 -5.15 -13.54 31.40
CA PHE A 519 -5.58 -14.88 31.03
C PHE A 519 -5.80 -15.69 32.32
N GLY A 520 -7.04 -15.68 32.82
CA GLY A 520 -7.35 -16.16 34.17
C GLY A 520 -6.58 -15.36 35.24
N ASN A 521 -5.68 -16.02 35.96
CA ASN A 521 -4.80 -15.40 36.97
C ASN A 521 -3.41 -15.02 36.43
N VAL A 522 -3.09 -15.36 35.17
CA VAL A 522 -1.79 -15.08 34.55
C VAL A 522 -1.88 -13.77 33.77
N SER A 523 -0.87 -12.92 33.87
CA SER A 523 -0.79 -11.69 33.05
C SER A 523 -0.01 -12.01 31.77
N ILE A 524 -0.56 -11.62 30.63
CA ILE A 524 0.00 -11.91 29.30
C ILE A 524 0.15 -10.62 28.48
N ILE A 525 1.11 -10.64 27.56
CA ILE A 525 1.33 -9.62 26.54
C ILE A 525 1.27 -10.32 25.19
N MET A 526 0.60 -9.68 24.24
CA MET A 526 0.55 -10.14 22.86
C MET A 526 1.38 -9.21 21.99
N ASP A 527 2.35 -9.78 21.31
CA ASP A 527 3.06 -9.11 20.23
C ASP A 527 2.36 -9.45 18.91
N SER A 528 1.57 -8.50 18.42
CA SER A 528 0.80 -8.63 17.18
C SER A 528 1.68 -8.63 15.93
N LEU A 529 2.89 -8.05 15.98
CA LEU A 529 3.82 -8.00 14.86
C LEU A 529 4.51 -9.35 14.63
N HIS A 530 4.79 -10.07 15.71
CA HIS A 530 5.46 -11.37 15.65
C HIS A 530 4.55 -12.57 15.98
N GLN A 531 3.25 -12.34 16.22
CA GLN A 531 2.25 -13.36 16.58
C GLN A 531 2.71 -14.23 17.77
N LYS A 532 3.26 -13.59 18.80
CA LYS A 532 3.86 -14.25 19.97
C LYS A 532 3.16 -13.82 21.25
N VAL A 533 2.98 -14.76 22.19
CA VAL A 533 2.40 -14.49 23.51
C VAL A 533 3.46 -14.65 24.60
N TYR A 534 3.61 -13.62 25.40
CA TYR A 534 4.48 -13.61 26.56
C TYR A 534 3.64 -13.68 27.83
N ALA A 535 4.03 -14.55 28.76
CA ALA A 535 3.38 -14.68 30.06
C ALA A 535 4.32 -14.21 31.17
N GLN A 536 3.74 -13.52 32.16
CA GLN A 536 4.45 -13.08 33.35
C GLN A 536 4.58 -14.23 34.36
N HIS A 537 5.81 -14.57 34.74
CA HIS A 537 6.13 -15.54 35.79
C HIS A 537 7.28 -15.01 36.66
N GLU A 538 7.06 -14.92 37.98
CA GLU A 538 8.08 -14.50 38.96
C GLU A 538 8.82 -13.22 38.53
N GLU A 539 8.06 -12.21 38.10
CA GLU A 539 8.52 -10.89 37.61
C GLU A 539 9.21 -10.85 36.24
N THR A 540 9.37 -11.99 35.56
CA THR A 540 9.94 -12.06 34.20
C THR A 540 8.89 -12.43 33.15
N TRP A 541 9.06 -11.92 31.92
CA TRP A 541 8.20 -12.21 30.79
C TRP A 541 8.84 -13.28 29.90
N SER A 542 8.13 -14.38 29.67
CA SER A 542 8.64 -15.51 28.87
C SER A 542 7.68 -15.87 27.76
N LEU A 543 8.23 -16.21 26.58
CA LEU A 543 7.44 -16.67 25.44
C LEU A 543 6.78 -18.01 25.80
N LYS A 544 5.47 -18.13 25.58
CA LYS A 544 4.70 -19.34 25.89
C LYS A 544 3.78 -19.72 24.73
N SER A 545 3.68 -21.02 24.49
CA SER A 545 2.60 -21.60 23.68
C SER A 545 1.29 -21.60 24.48
N LEU A 546 0.16 -21.79 23.78
CA LEU A 546 -1.16 -21.88 24.41
C LEU A 546 -1.23 -22.96 25.50
N GLN A 547 -0.60 -24.12 25.26
CA GLN A 547 -0.47 -25.20 26.25
C GLN A 547 0.33 -24.74 27.48
N GLY A 548 1.42 -24.00 27.28
CA GLY A 548 2.23 -23.45 28.37
C GLY A 548 1.48 -22.39 29.21
N LEU A 549 0.52 -21.67 28.62
CA LEU A 549 -0.33 -20.72 29.35
C LEU A 549 -1.33 -21.43 30.26
N LEU A 550 -1.93 -22.53 29.80
CA LEU A 550 -2.83 -23.35 30.60
C LEU A 550 -2.11 -24.00 31.79
N GLU A 551 -0.89 -24.48 31.59
CA GLU A 551 -0.06 -25.02 32.67
C GLU A 551 0.26 -23.96 33.74
N LEU A 552 0.59 -22.74 33.32
CA LEU A 552 0.83 -21.62 34.24
C LEU A 552 -0.44 -21.22 35.00
N HIS A 553 -1.59 -21.23 34.32
CA HIS A 553 -2.88 -20.99 34.96
C HIS A 553 -3.17 -22.04 36.04
N ASN A 554 -3.02 -23.32 35.72
CA ASN A 554 -3.25 -24.42 36.65
C ASN A 554 -2.27 -24.39 37.84
N LYS A 555 -0.99 -24.07 37.60
CA LYS A 555 0.00 -23.88 38.68
C LYS A 555 -0.32 -22.68 39.57
N SER A 556 -0.91 -21.61 39.02
CA SER A 556 -1.31 -20.43 39.80
C SER A 556 -2.48 -20.70 40.75
N LEU A 557 -3.33 -21.69 40.44
CA LEU A 557 -4.43 -22.12 41.32
C LEU A 557 -3.91 -22.96 42.50
N GLY A 558 -2.83 -23.72 42.32
CA GLY A 558 -2.22 -24.56 43.37
C GLY A 558 -1.42 -23.80 44.45
N LYS A 559 -0.98 -22.56 44.19
CA LYS A 559 -0.22 -21.72 45.16
C LYS A 559 -1.12 -20.96 46.16
N ARG A 560 -2.45 -21.19 46.16
CA ARG A 560 -3.43 -20.52 47.05
C ARG A 560 -3.93 -21.37 48.22
N HIS A 561 -3.27 -22.49 48.52
CA HIS A 561 -3.53 -23.30 49.71
C HIS A 561 -2.41 -23.17 50.74
#